data_AF-A0AAV2B2S6-F1
#
_entry.id   AF-A0AAV2B2S6-F1
#
_cell.length_a   1.000
_cell.length_b   1.000
_cell.length_c   1.000
_cell.angle_alpha   90.00
_cell.angle_beta   90.00
_cell.angle_gamma   90.00
#
_symmetry.space_group_name_H-M   'P 1'
#
loop_
_entity.id
_entity.type
_entity.pdbx_description
1 polymer ?
#
loop_
_entity_poly.entity_id
_entity_poly.type
_entity_poly.pdbx_seq_one_letter_code
_entity_poly.pdbx_strand_id
1 'polypeptide(L)'
;MAGVLAIYGLVAAVLIAYDIDASNKGYSPTNGYLDLGCGICVGLTGLASGYAIGVVGDACVRECVQQQKLYIGMVLILIFCEVIGLYGLIVGLMLSTKKN
;
A
#
# COMPACT_ATOMS: atom_id res chain seq x y z
N MET A 1 9.09 5.38 -7.62
CA MET A 1 8.45 5.10 -6.32
C MET A 1 7.02 4.61 -6.52
N ALA A 2 6.15 5.35 -7.25
CA ALA A 2 4.75 4.95 -7.49
C ALA A 2 4.50 3.50 -7.97
N GLY A 3 5.41 2.87 -8.72
CA GLY A 3 5.27 1.47 -9.15
C GLY A 3 5.35 0.43 -8.02
N VAL A 4 5.98 0.75 -6.89
CA VAL A 4 6.14 -0.18 -5.75
C VAL A 4 4.81 -0.36 -5.00
N LEU A 5 3.96 0.67 -4.96
CA LEU A 5 2.62 0.60 -4.37
C LEU A 5 1.73 -0.49 -5.02
N ALA A 6 1.88 -0.70 -6.33
CA ALA A 6 1.15 -1.75 -7.04
C ALA A 6 1.56 -3.16 -6.57
N ILE A 7 2.82 -3.32 -6.15
CA ILE A 7 3.34 -4.59 -5.62
C ILE A 7 2.69 -4.89 -4.26
N TYR A 8 2.44 -3.89 -3.42
CA TYR A 8 1.75 -4.09 -2.14
C TYR A 8 0.32 -4.62 -2.34
N GLY A 9 -0.42 -4.04 -3.28
CA GLY A 9 -1.75 -4.52 -3.65
C GLY A 9 -1.72 -5.94 -4.23
N LEU A 10 -0.74 -6.24 -5.09
CA LEU A 10 -0.55 -7.57 -5.65
C LEU A 10 -0.26 -8.61 -4.56
N VAL A 11 0.62 -8.31 -3.62
CA VAL A 11 0.96 -9.22 -2.51
C VAL A 11 -0.28 -9.50 -1.65
N ALA A 12 -1.05 -8.48 -1.29
CA ALA A 12 -2.29 -8.66 -0.53
C ALA A 12 -3.31 -9.53 -1.30
N ALA A 13 -3.48 -9.29 -2.60
CA ALA A 13 -4.40 -10.07 -3.43
C ALA A 13 -3.98 -11.55 -3.54
N VAL A 14 -2.69 -11.83 -3.73
CA VAL A 14 -2.16 -13.19 -3.82
C VAL A 14 -2.33 -13.95 -2.50
N LEU A 15 -2.12 -13.28 -1.36
CA LEU A 15 -2.32 -13.90 -0.04
C LEU A 15 -3.79 -14.23 0.23
N ILE A 16 -4.71 -13.31 -0.08
CA ILE A 16 -6.15 -13.56 0.04
C ILE A 16 -6.55 -14.73 -0.88
N ALA A 17 -6.08 -14.75 -2.12
CA ALA A 17 -6.40 -15.81 -3.07
C ALA A 17 -5.84 -17.19 -2.64
N TYR A 18 -4.69 -17.22 -1.98
CA TYR A 18 -4.09 -18.44 -1.44
C TYR A 18 -4.89 -19.02 -0.25
N ASP A 19 -5.48 -18.15 0.56
CA ASP A 19 -6.24 -18.52 1.76
C ASP A 19 -7.65 -19.07 1.45
N ILE A 20 -8.22 -18.70 0.30
CA ILE A 20 -9.53 -19.19 -0.15
C ILE A 20 -9.40 -20.65 -0.61
N ASP A 21 -9.63 -21.57 0.31
CA ASP A 21 -9.71 -23.00 0.04
C ASP A 21 -11.11 -23.39 -0.47
N ALA A 22 -11.18 -23.98 -1.66
CA ALA A 22 -12.43 -24.46 -2.26
C ALA A 22 -12.95 -25.76 -1.62
N SER A 23 -12.16 -26.39 -0.74
CA SER A 23 -12.45 -27.71 -0.17
C SER A 23 -12.94 -27.60 1.29
N ASN A 24 -14.27 -27.54 1.45
CA ASN A 24 -15.04 -27.96 2.64
C ASN A 24 -14.77 -27.34 4.03
N LYS A 25 -13.88 -26.35 4.18
CA LYS A 25 -13.90 -25.46 5.35
C LYS A 25 -14.80 -24.27 5.01
N GLY A 26 -16.04 -24.29 5.51
CA GLY A 26 -17.00 -23.22 5.26
C GLY A 26 -16.38 -21.85 5.54
N TYR A 27 -16.34 -20.99 4.52
CA TYR A 27 -15.81 -19.65 4.64
C TYR A 27 -16.75 -18.82 5.53
N SER A 28 -16.36 -18.64 6.80
CA SER A 28 -17.18 -17.89 7.75
C SER A 28 -17.37 -16.45 7.24
N PRO A 29 -18.56 -15.84 7.39
CA PRO A 29 -18.77 -14.44 7.03
C PRO A 29 -17.78 -13.49 7.72
N THR A 30 -17.27 -13.85 8.90
CA THR A 30 -16.21 -13.10 9.58
C THR A 30 -14.91 -13.06 8.79
N ASN A 31 -14.52 -14.17 8.14
CA ASN A 31 -13.31 -14.24 7.32
C ASN A 31 -13.47 -13.40 6.04
N GLY A 32 -14.69 -13.36 5.48
CA GLY A 32 -15.06 -12.46 4.38
C GLY A 32 -14.92 -10.98 4.71
N TYR A 33 -15.41 -10.56 5.87
CA TYR A 33 -15.26 -9.18 6.31
C TYR A 33 -13.80 -8.82 6.62
N LEU A 34 -12.99 -9.77 7.11
CA LEU A 34 -11.56 -9.57 7.32
C LEU A 34 -10.79 -9.40 6.01
N ASP A 35 -11.07 -10.20 4.98
CA ASP A 35 -10.44 -10.06 3.66
C ASP A 35 -10.84 -8.78 2.95
N LEU A 36 -12.12 -8.41 3.03
CA LEU A 36 -12.59 -7.13 2.51
C LEU A 36 -11.89 -5.96 3.24
N GLY A 37 -11.78 -6.04 4.56
CA GLY A 37 -11.07 -5.04 5.38
C GLY A 37 -9.59 -4.95 5.03
N CYS A 38 -8.92 -6.10 4.81
CA CYS A 38 -7.54 -6.17 4.35
C CYS A 38 -7.36 -5.46 3.00
N GLY A 39 -8.17 -5.81 2.00
CA GLY A 39 -8.10 -5.22 0.66
C GLY A 39 -8.36 -3.71 0.65
N ILE A 40 -9.37 -3.24 1.41
CA ILE A 40 -9.69 -1.81 1.51
C ILE A 40 -8.57 -1.05 2.21
N CYS A 41 -7.98 -1.61 3.28
CA CYS A 41 -6.87 -0.98 4.00
C CYS A 41 -5.69 -0.74 3.07
N VAL A 42 -5.19 -1.79 2.41
CA VAL A 42 -4.03 -1.70 1.49
C VAL A 42 -4.34 -0.80 0.28
N GLY A 43 -5.54 -0.90 -0.28
CA GLY A 43 -5.95 -0.13 -1.45
C GLY A 43 -6.04 1.37 -1.17
N LEU A 44 -6.71 1.77 -0.08
CA LEU A 44 -6.90 3.19 0.24
C LEU A 44 -5.61 3.86 0.72
N THR A 45 -4.78 3.17 1.51
CA THR A 45 -3.47 3.72 1.90
C THR A 45 -2.52 3.82 0.72
N GLY A 46 -2.56 2.84 -0.19
CA GLY A 46 -1.78 2.86 -1.44
C GLY A 46 -2.19 4.01 -2.34
N LEU A 47 -3.49 4.26 -2.47
CA LEU A 47 -4.02 5.39 -3.25
C LEU A 47 -3.63 6.75 -2.63
N ALA A 48 -3.76 6.89 -1.31
CA ALA A 48 -3.36 8.10 -0.60
C ALA A 48 -1.85 8.38 -0.73
N SER A 49 -1.02 7.35 -0.59
CA SER A 49 0.43 7.43 -0.77
C SER A 49 0.79 7.81 -2.21
N GLY A 50 0.18 7.16 -3.21
CA GLY A 50 0.40 7.45 -4.62
C GLY A 50 0.02 8.89 -5.00
N TYR A 51 -1.08 9.41 -4.45
CA TYR A 51 -1.48 10.80 -4.64
C TYR A 51 -0.45 11.77 -4.04
N ALA A 52 -0.01 11.52 -2.81
CA ALA A 52 1.01 12.35 -2.15
C ALA A 52 2.33 12.36 -2.93
N ILE A 53 2.79 11.21 -3.41
CA ILE A 53 3.99 11.08 -4.25
C ILE A 53 3.83 11.84 -5.57
N GLY A 54 2.66 11.82 -6.18
CA GLY A 54 2.38 12.56 -7.41
C GLY A 54 2.50 14.08 -7.22
N VAL A 55 1.86 14.61 -6.17
CA VAL A 55 1.89 16.05 -5.86
C VAL A 55 3.28 16.51 -5.44
N VAL A 56 3.95 15.77 -4.54
CA VAL A 56 5.31 16.09 -4.11
C VAL A 56 6.28 15.95 -5.29
N GLY A 57 6.12 14.92 -6.11
CA GLY A 57 6.96 14.67 -7.28
C GLY A 57 6.93 15.82 -8.30
N ASP A 58 5.75 16.37 -8.59
CA ASP A 58 5.61 17.54 -9.48
C ASP A 58 6.39 18.75 -8.94
N ALA A 59 6.18 19.08 -7.66
CA ALA A 59 6.90 20.17 -7.00
C ALA A 59 8.41 19.94 -6.98
N CYS A 60 8.85 18.71 -6.66
CA CYS A 60 10.25 18.35 -6.63
C CYS A 60 10.94 18.54 -7.98
N VAL A 61 10.32 18.12 -9.08
CA VAL A 61 10.93 18.27 -10.41
C VAL A 61 11.08 19.75 -10.79
N ARG A 62 10.07 20.58 -10.50
CA ARG A 62 10.11 22.03 -10.80
C ARG A 62 11.21 22.75 -10.02
N GLU A 63 11.36 22.44 -8.75
CA GLU A 63 12.37 23.05 -7.88
C GLU A 63 13.79 22.51 -8.14
N CYS A 64 13.92 21.26 -8.57
CA CYS A 64 15.22 20.65 -8.86
C CYS A 64 15.90 21.30 -10.08
N VAL A 65 15.12 21.90 -11.00
CA VAL A 65 15.62 22.73 -12.10
C VAL A 65 16.22 24.05 -11.59
N GLN A 66 15.66 24.61 -10.52
CA GLN A 66 16.14 25.88 -9.93
C GLN A 66 17.37 25.66 -9.05
N GLN A 67 17.36 24.64 -8.18
CA GLN A 67 18.45 24.37 -7.25
C GLN A 67 18.68 22.86 -7.03
N GLN A 68 19.68 22.31 -7.72
CA GLN A 68 20.04 20.88 -7.63
C GLN A 68 20.50 20.45 -6.22
N LYS A 69 20.96 21.37 -5.36
CA LYS A 69 21.36 21.06 -3.97
C LYS A 69 20.21 20.55 -3.11
N LEU A 70 18.96 20.82 -3.49
CA LEU A 70 17.76 20.41 -2.75
C LEU A 70 17.33 18.95 -3.02
N TYR A 71 17.97 18.27 -3.97
CA TYR A 71 17.59 16.92 -4.42
C TYR A 71 17.49 15.91 -3.27
N ILE A 72 18.47 15.88 -2.35
CA ILE A 72 18.45 14.93 -1.21
C ILE A 72 17.25 15.19 -0.29
N GLY A 73 16.95 16.46 0.00
CA GLY A 73 15.81 16.81 0.87
C GLY A 73 14.48 16.42 0.23
N MET A 74 14.35 16.58 -1.08
CA MET A 74 13.17 16.17 -1.84
C MET A 74 12.97 14.66 -1.87
N VAL A 75 14.05 13.89 -2.04
CA VAL A 75 14.00 12.42 -1.97
C VAL A 75 13.56 11.94 -0.57
N LEU A 76 14.03 12.59 0.50
CA LEU A 76 13.60 12.26 1.87
C LEU A 76 12.09 12.40 2.04
N ILE A 77 11.48 13.47 1.51
CA ILE A 77 10.03 13.68 1.58
C ILE A 77 9.28 12.58 0.83
N LEU A 78 9.74 12.21 -0.37
CA LEU A 78 9.14 11.13 -1.16
C LEU A 78 9.16 9.78 -0.43
N ILE A 79 10.23 9.49 0.34
CA ILE A 79 10.30 8.28 1.17
C ILE A 79 9.23 8.30 2.27
N PHE A 80 9.03 9.43 2.96
CA PHE A 80 7.98 9.53 3.98
C PHE A 80 6.57 9.36 3.39
N CYS A 81 6.33 9.83 2.17
CA CYS A 81 5.07 9.59 1.48
C CYS A 81 4.83 8.10 1.18
N GLU A 82 5.87 7.36 0.79
CA GLU A 82 5.79 5.92 0.49
C GLU A 82 5.46 5.08 1.74
N VAL A 83 5.99 5.46 2.91
CA VAL A 83 5.79 4.72 4.17
C VAL A 83 4.30 4.60 4.54
N ILE A 84 3.45 5.53 4.10
CA ILE A 84 1.99 5.46 4.28
C ILE A 84 1.42 4.19 3.62
N GLY A 85 1.89 3.83 2.43
CA GLY A 85 1.48 2.61 1.73
C GLY A 85 1.96 1.35 2.46
N LEU A 86 3.19 1.37 2.98
CA LEU A 86 3.75 0.26 3.76
C LEU A 86 2.96 -0.01 5.04
N TYR A 87 2.53 1.03 5.75
CA TYR A 87 1.73 0.85 6.97
C TYR A 87 0.38 0.17 6.69
N GLY A 88 -0.28 0.51 5.59
CA GLY A 88 -1.50 -0.19 5.20
C GLY A 88 -1.27 -1.66 4.87
N LEU A 89 -0.16 -1.98 4.20
CA LEU A 89 0.22 -3.38 3.94
C LEU A 89 0.43 -4.16 5.24
N ILE A 90 1.16 -3.61 6.21
CA ILE A 90 1.40 -4.27 7.50
C ILE A 90 0.09 -4.56 8.23
N VAL A 91 -0.82 -3.59 8.27
CA VAL A 91 -2.14 -3.76 8.90
C VAL A 91 -2.99 -4.81 8.15
N GLY A 92 -2.98 -4.79 6.82
CA GLY A 92 -3.66 -5.81 6.00
C GLY A 92 -3.15 -7.22 6.30
N LEU A 93 -1.83 -7.41 6.40
CA LEU A 93 -1.22 -8.69 6.73
C LEU A 93 -1.57 -9.18 8.14
N MET A 94 -1.63 -8.25 9.12
CA MET A 94 -2.08 -8.58 10.47
C MET A 94 -3.54 -9.07 10.48
N LEU A 95 -4.42 -8.45 9.69
CA LEU A 95 -5.82 -8.88 9.55
C LEU A 95 -5.91 -10.28 8.94
N SER A 96 -5.11 -10.56 7.91
CA SER A 96 -5.07 -11.88 7.27
C SER A 96 -4.59 -12.98 8.22
N THR A 97 -3.64 -12.69 9.10
CA THR A 97 -3.08 -13.66 10.07
C THR A 97 -4.08 -14.01 11.18
N LYS A 98 -5.07 -13.15 11.44
CA LYS A 98 -6.09 -13.36 12.49
C LYS A 98 -7.25 -14.25 12.02
N LYS A 99 -7.31 -14.63 10.75
CA LYS A 99 -8.32 -15.56 10.24
C LYS A 99 -8.02 -16.95 10.80
N ASN A 100 -9.03 -17.56 11.44
CA ASN A 100 -9.01 -18.93 11.96
C ASN A 100 -9.54 -19.90 10.92
#